data_AF-A0A7C7H6K3-F1
#
_entry.id   AF-A0A7C7H6K3-F1
#
_cell.length_a   1.000
_cell.length_b   1.000
_cell.length_c   1.000
_cell.angle_alpha   90.00
_cell.angle_beta   90.00
_cell.angle_gamma   90.00
#
_symmetry.space_group_name_H-M   'P 1'
#
loop_
_entity.id
_entity.type
_entity.pdbx_description
1 polymer ?
#
loop_
_entity_poly.entity_id
_entity_poly.type
_entity_poly.pdbx_seq_one_letter_code
_entity_poly.pdbx_strand_id
1 'polypeptide(L)'
;MANIESSPEFVSATYAQMRSNLSAVRATNDRALPLAEKIVFGHIDDVPTQQLERGKAYLNLRPDRVALQDATAQMALLQFMMAGKNEAA
;
A
#
# COMPACT_ATOMS: atom_id res chain seq x y z
N MET A 1 6.60 -1.49 -19.11
CA MET A 1 7.27 -2.43 -18.19
C MET A 1 7.25 -1.78 -16.83
N ALA A 2 6.58 -2.39 -15.85
CA ALA A 2 6.50 -1.83 -14.50
C ALA A 2 7.91 -1.63 -13.93
N ASN A 3 8.20 -0.43 -13.45
CA ASN A 3 9.51 -0.12 -12.87
C ASN A 3 9.56 -0.67 -11.44
N ILE A 4 10.09 -1.89 -11.29
CA ILE A 4 10.19 -2.59 -10.00
C ILE A 4 11.37 -2.09 -9.15
N GLU A 5 12.27 -1.32 -9.76
CA GLU A 5 13.47 -0.82 -9.10
C GLU A 5 13.11 0.30 -8.11
N SER A 6 13.84 0.32 -6.99
CA SER A 6 13.75 1.41 -6.00
C SER A 6 14.52 2.63 -6.49
N SER A 7 14.14 3.14 -7.66
CA SER A 7 14.70 4.35 -8.25
C SER A 7 14.48 5.56 -7.33
N PRO A 8 15.37 6.58 -7.34
CA PRO A 8 15.18 7.80 -6.56
C PRO A 8 13.82 8.46 -6.81
N GLU A 9 13.34 8.43 -8.06
CA GLU A 9 12.06 8.99 -8.48
C GLU A 9 10.90 8.24 -7.82
N PHE A 10 10.94 6.90 -7.85
CA PHE A 10 9.95 6.05 -7.20
C PHE A 10 9.89 6.33 -5.69
N VAL A 11 11.05 6.29 -5.03
CA VAL A 11 11.14 6.52 -3.57
C VAL A 11 10.65 7.92 -3.19
N SER A 12 11.01 8.94 -3.97
CA SER A 12 10.55 10.31 -3.74
C SER A 12 9.03 10.43 -3.89
N ALA A 13 8.44 9.79 -4.91
CA ALA A 13 7.01 9.78 -5.11
C ALA A 13 6.27 9.07 -3.96
N THR A 14 6.74 7.90 -3.53
CA THR A 14 6.18 7.18 -2.37
C THR A 14 6.21 8.04 -1.12
N TYR A 15 7.34 8.68 -0.80
CA TYR A 15 7.41 9.57 0.37
C TYR A 15 6.53 10.81 0.26
N ALA A 16 6.32 11.36 -0.95
CA ALA A 16 5.38 12.45 -1.17
C ALA A 16 3.94 12.00 -0.89
N GLN A 17 3.54 10.84 -1.41
CA GLN A 17 2.22 10.26 -1.16
C GLN A 17 2.00 9.96 0.33
N MET A 18 2.97 9.32 0.98
CA MET A 18 2.92 9.05 2.42
C MET A 18 2.74 10.33 3.24
N ARG A 19 3.45 11.42 2.90
CA ARG A 19 3.29 12.72 3.59
C ARG A 19 1.89 13.28 3.44
N SER A 20 1.32 13.22 2.23
CA SER A 20 -0.06 13.65 1.96
C SER A 20 -1.05 12.86 2.81
N ASN A 21 -0.99 11.53 2.73
CA ASN A 21 -1.89 10.64 3.46
C ASN A 21 -1.79 10.82 4.98
N LEU A 22 -0.58 10.92 5.52
CA LEU A 22 -0.37 11.13 6.95
C LEU A 22 -0.86 12.48 7.46
N SER A 23 -0.88 13.51 6.59
CA SER A 23 -1.45 14.81 6.94
C SER A 23 -2.97 14.70 7.13
N ALA A 24 -3.65 13.99 6.23
CA ALA A 24 -5.09 13.72 6.31
C ALA A 24 -5.44 12.84 7.52
N VAL A 25 -4.66 11.80 7.78
CA VAL A 25 -4.85 10.91 8.94
C VAL A 25 -4.71 11.67 10.25
N ARG A 26 -3.72 12.57 10.36
CA ARG A 26 -3.52 13.38 11.57
C ARG A 26 -4.64 14.38 11.81
N ALA A 27 -5.28 14.87 10.76
CA ALA A 27 -6.41 15.77 10.89
C ALA A 27 -7.63 15.11 11.55
N THR A 28 -7.77 13.79 11.43
CA THR A 28 -8.91 13.02 11.97
C THR A 28 -8.55 12.19 13.21
N ASN A 29 -7.26 12.07 13.54
CA ASN A 29 -6.76 11.22 14.61
C ASN A 29 -5.77 11.98 15.50
N ASP A 30 -6.25 12.45 16.65
CA ASP A 30 -5.50 13.27 17.61
C ASP A 30 -4.58 12.44 18.52
N ARG A 31 -3.70 11.64 17.92
CA ARG A 31 -2.70 10.87 18.66
C ARG A 31 -1.39 10.70 17.91
N ALA A 32 -0.32 10.45 18.66
CA ALA A 32 0.96 10.08 18.09
C ALA A 32 0.88 8.74 17.34
N LEU A 33 1.48 8.70 16.15
CA LEU A 33 1.54 7.51 15.30
C LEU A 33 2.93 6.85 15.42
N PRO A 34 3.04 5.57 15.83
CA PRO A 34 4.26 4.79 15.73
C PRO A 34 4.65 4.56 14.27
N LEU A 35 5.90 4.15 14.03
CA LEU A 35 6.43 3.96 12.68
C LEU A 35 5.58 3.03 11.81
N ALA A 36 5.15 1.89 12.36
CA ALA A 36 4.33 0.94 11.62
C ALA A 36 3.01 1.57 11.11
N GLU A 37 2.35 2.39 11.93
CA GLU A 37 1.15 3.11 11.50
C GLU A 37 1.45 4.20 10.50
N LYS A 38 2.59 4.89 10.62
CA LYS A 38 3.00 5.88 9.62
C LYS A 38 3.21 5.23 8.25
N ILE A 39 3.78 4.03 8.23
CA ILE A 39 3.97 3.27 6.99
C ILE A 39 2.61 2.80 6.48
N VAL A 40 1.82 2.08 7.27
CA VAL A 40 0.53 1.53 6.85
C VAL A 40 -0.44 2.62 6.42
N PHE A 41 -0.66 3.64 7.26
CA PHE A 41 -1.58 4.73 6.94
C PHE A 41 -1.07 5.64 5.82
N GLY A 42 0.26 5.69 5.63
CA GLY A 42 0.87 6.37 4.49
C GLY A 42 0.50 5.74 3.14
N HIS A 43 0.12 4.45 3.12
CA HIS A 43 -0.23 3.70 1.90
C HIS A 43 -1.74 3.43 1.76
N ILE A 44 -2.58 4.15 2.50
CA ILE A 44 -4.04 4.06 2.30
C ILE A 44 -4.40 4.63 0.93
N ASP A 45 -5.32 3.93 0.24
CA ASP A 45 -5.83 4.35 -1.07
C ASP A 45 -6.65 5.65 -1.00
N ASP A 46 -7.58 5.71 -0.06
CA ASP A 46 -8.45 6.86 0.17
C ASP A 46 -8.66 7.08 1.68
N VAL A 47 -7.95 8.06 2.26
CA VAL A 47 -7.93 8.28 3.72
C VAL A 47 -9.30 8.66 4.30
N PRO A 48 -10.04 9.63 3.74
CA PRO A 48 -11.35 10.04 4.24
C PRO A 48 -12.38 8.92 4.43
N THR A 49 -12.31 7.84 3.64
CA THR A 49 -13.29 6.75 3.68
C THR A 49 -12.94 5.63 4.65
N GLN A 50 -11.79 5.68 5.32
CA GLN A 50 -11.29 4.59 6.15
C GLN A 50 -11.56 4.81 7.65
N GLN A 51 -12.07 3.78 8.31
CA GLN A 51 -12.10 3.72 9.77
C GLN A 51 -10.73 3.26 10.27
N LEU A 52 -10.11 4.00 11.19
CA LEU A 52 -8.73 3.73 11.65
C LEU A 52 -8.67 3.06 13.03
N GLU A 53 -9.63 2.19 13.33
CA GLU A 53 -9.69 1.48 14.61
C GLU A 53 -8.77 0.25 14.63
N ARG A 54 -7.81 0.24 15.56
CA ARG A 54 -6.84 -0.85 15.72
C ARG A 54 -7.54 -2.16 16.03
N GLY A 55 -7.14 -3.22 15.31
CA GLY A 55 -7.67 -4.58 15.52
C GLY A 55 -9.11 -4.79 15.04
N LYS A 56 -9.76 -3.77 14.46
CA LYS A 56 -11.12 -3.88 13.89
C LYS A 56 -11.20 -3.42 12.44
N ALA A 57 -10.41 -2.43 12.05
CA ALA A 57 -10.44 -1.89 10.71
C ALA A 57 -9.85 -2.83 9.67
N TYR A 58 -10.53 -2.93 8.53
CA TYR A 58 -9.95 -3.38 7.27
C TYR A 58 -9.56 -2.16 6.45
N LEU A 59 -8.28 -2.04 6.10
CA LEU A 59 -7.75 -0.90 5.37
C LEU A 59 -7.56 -1.25 3.90
N ASN A 60 -8.05 -0.40 3.01
CA ASN A 60 -7.70 -0.49 1.59
C ASN A 60 -6.34 0.18 1.39
N LEU A 61 -5.33 -0.65 1.10
CA LEU A 61 -3.95 -0.23 0.93
C LEU A 61 -3.53 -0.31 -0.54
N ARG A 62 -2.51 0.48 -0.88
CA ARG A 62 -1.78 0.42 -2.15
C ARG A 62 -0.35 -0.06 -1.88
N PRO A 63 -0.10 -1.39 -1.93
CA PRO A 63 1.25 -1.91 -1.83
C PRO A 63 2.13 -1.40 -2.98
N ASP A 64 3.36 -1.06 -2.65
CA ASP A 64 4.37 -0.58 -3.61
C ASP A 64 4.90 -1.67 -4.55
N ARG A 65 4.95 -2.92 -4.06
CA ARG A 65 5.49 -4.07 -4.79
C ARG A 65 4.97 -5.39 -4.23
N VAL A 66 5.00 -6.41 -5.09
CA VAL A 66 4.69 -7.80 -4.72
C VAL A 66 5.88 -8.67 -5.10
N ALA A 67 6.36 -9.47 -4.15
CA ALA A 67 7.36 -10.50 -4.39
C ALA A 67 6.74 -11.87 -4.06
N LEU A 68 6.92 -12.84 -4.96
CA LEU A 68 6.44 -14.21 -4.80
C LEU A 68 7.65 -15.14 -4.70
N GLN A 69 7.56 -16.14 -3.84
CA GLN A 69 8.56 -17.20 -3.71
C GLN A 69 8.05 -18.47 -4.39
N ASP A 70 8.93 -19.27 -4.99
CA ASP A 70 8.60 -20.40 -5.87
C ASP A 70 7.48 -21.33 -5.37
N ALA A 71 7.44 -21.63 -4.07
CA ALA A 71 6.41 -22.51 -3.50
C ALA A 71 5.00 -21.89 -3.46
N THR A 72 4.89 -20.56 -3.47
CA THR A 72 3.63 -19.80 -3.43
C THR A 72 3.31 -19.11 -4.75
N ALA A 73 4.32 -18.89 -5.59
CA ALA A 73 4.20 -18.18 -6.86
C ALA A 73 3.28 -18.90 -7.85
N GLN A 74 3.33 -20.24 -7.89
CA GLN A 74 2.56 -21.02 -8.87
C GLN A 74 1.05 -20.75 -8.78
N MET A 75 0.47 -20.88 -7.58
CA MET A 75 -0.96 -20.65 -7.39
C MET A 75 -1.33 -19.18 -7.55
N ALA A 76 -0.49 -18.25 -7.10
CA ALA A 76 -0.73 -16.82 -7.27
C ALA A 76 -0.80 -16.42 -8.75
N LEU A 77 0.13 -16.94 -9.57
CA LEU A 77 0.15 -16.70 -11.01
C LEU A 77 -1.05 -17.34 -11.73
N LEU A 78 -1.44 -18.56 -11.36
CA LEU A 78 -2.63 -19.21 -11.94
C LEU A 78 -3.90 -18.39 -11.67
N GLN A 79 -4.07 -17.91 -10.44
CA GLN A 79 -5.21 -17.05 -10.11
C GLN A 79 -5.15 -15.70 -10.84
N PHE A 80 -3.95 -15.14 -11.02
CA PHE A 80 -3.76 -13.92 -11.80
C PHE A 80 -4.16 -14.12 -13.28
N MET A 81 -3.78 -15.25 -13.90
CA MET A 81 -4.20 -15.59 -15.26
C MET A 81 -5.73 -15.75 -15.36
N MET A 82 -6.36 -16.37 -14.36
CA MET A 82 -7.83 -16.52 -14.30
C MET A 82 -8.56 -15.18 -14.14
N ALA A 83 -7.90 -14.14 -13.60
CA ALA A 83 -8.47 -12.80 -13.48
C ALA A 83 -8.55 -12.04 -14.83
N GLY A 84 -8.00 -12.61 -15.92
CA GLY A 84 -8.09 -12.03 -17.26
C GLY A 84 -7.32 -10.72 -17.44
N LYS A 85 -6.27 -10.50 -16.65
CA LYS A 85 -5.41 -9.31 -16.71
C LYS A 85 -4.20 -9.58 -17.60
N ASN A 86 -3.80 -8.60 -18.43
CA ASN A 86 -2.64 -8.73 -19.32
C ASN A 86 -1.30 -8.55 -18.59
N GLU A 87 -1.28 -7.70 -17.56
CA GLU A 87 -0.09 -7.41 -16.75
C GLU A 87 -0.49 -7.02 -15.32
N ALA A 88 0.42 -7.27 -14.37
CA ALA A 88 0.25 -6.81 -12.99
C ALA A 88 0.35 -5.28 -12.93
N ALA A 89 -0.42 -4.68 -12.02
CA ALA A 89 -0.45 -3.24 -11.80
C ALA A 89 0.85 -2.72 -11.19
#